data_AF-A0A7V2M1H4-F1
#
_entry.id   AF-A0A7V2M1H4-F1
#
_cell.length_a   1.000
_cell.length_b   1.000
_cell.length_c   1.000
_cell.angle_alpha   90.00
_cell.angle_beta   90.00
_cell.angle_gamma   90.00
#
_symmetry.space_group_name_H-M   'P 1'
#
loop_
_entity.id
_entity.type
_entity.pdbx_description
1 polymer ?
#
loop_
_entity_poly.entity_id
_entity_poly.type
_entity_poly.pdbx_seq_one_letter_code
_entity_poly.pdbx_strand_id
1 'polypeptide(L)'
;MANIITLIRFPLLFLYVGLLYTNNPTLQLWDVPFIILIILLDTVDGVIARSRGEVSLIGSVLDIATDRTLEIVLWVVFAHLGLIPIVIPLIVIARGTTVDAIRAVGMRSGVAAFDQVQAPISRFLVSSKYMRSGYGFAKGIAFSMLTLDLGLLTKGCTWQPTVHFIALIFTWIAISMNIARGLPVLIEGYSLFKNPPPITKNVNEE
;
A
#
# COMPACT_ATOMS: atom_id res chain seq x y z
N MET A 1 6.43 -18.57 12.91
CA MET A 1 5.53 -17.66 13.66
C MET A 1 5.11 -16.41 12.88
N ALA A 2 5.91 -15.91 11.94
CA ALA A 2 5.61 -14.69 11.16
C ALA A 2 4.22 -14.71 10.48
N ASN A 3 3.79 -15.85 9.93
CA ASN A 3 2.48 -15.98 9.27
C ASN A 3 1.29 -15.68 10.21
N ILE A 4 1.42 -15.89 11.52
CA ILE A 4 0.34 -15.63 12.49
C ILE A 4 0.16 -14.12 12.70
N ILE A 5 1.26 -13.37 12.72
CA ILE A 5 1.20 -11.93 12.94
C ILE A 5 0.69 -11.24 11.66
N THR A 6 1.11 -11.70 10.47
CA THR A 6 0.47 -11.27 9.22
C THR A 6 -1.04 -11.56 9.22
N LEU A 7 -1.46 -12.73 9.71
CA LEU A 7 -2.87 -13.10 9.81
C LEU A 7 -3.64 -12.23 10.82
N ILE A 8 -3.02 -11.82 11.94
CA ILE A 8 -3.67 -11.00 12.96
C ILE A 8 -3.89 -9.55 12.52
N ARG A 9 -3.08 -9.05 11.58
CA ARG A 9 -3.24 -7.70 11.02
C ARG A 9 -4.58 -7.49 10.34
N PHE A 10 -5.14 -8.52 9.72
CA PHE A 10 -6.46 -8.44 9.08
C PHE A 10 -7.59 -8.15 10.08
N PRO A 11 -7.79 -8.96 11.14
CA PRO A 11 -8.74 -8.64 12.20
C PRO A 11 -8.49 -7.27 12.85
N LEU A 12 -7.22 -6.91 13.09
CA LEU A 12 -6.88 -5.60 13.66
C LEU A 12 -7.27 -4.44 12.74
N LEU A 13 -7.09 -4.58 11.42
CA LEU A 13 -7.55 -3.61 10.43
C LEU A 13 -9.07 -3.44 10.49
N PHE A 14 -9.83 -4.53 10.55
CA PHE A 14 -11.30 -4.44 10.64
C PHE A 14 -11.76 -3.84 11.96
N LEU A 15 -11.10 -4.18 13.08
CA LEU A 15 -11.36 -3.56 14.37
C LEU A 15 -11.10 -2.05 14.32
N TYR A 16 -9.95 -1.65 13.79
CA TYR A 16 -9.60 -0.25 13.57
C TYR A 16 -10.65 0.47 12.72
N VAL A 17 -11.04 -0.11 11.59
CA VAL A 17 -12.09 0.47 10.73
C VAL A 17 -13.41 0.60 11.51
N GLY A 18 -13.79 -0.42 12.29
CA GLY A 18 -14.99 -0.37 13.13
C GLY A 18 -14.97 0.77 14.14
N LEU A 19 -13.81 1.02 14.77
CA LEU A 19 -13.62 2.10 15.74
C LEU A 19 -13.76 3.49 15.10
N LEU A 20 -13.30 3.68 13.87
CA LEU A 20 -13.51 4.93 13.12
C LEU A 20 -15.00 5.30 12.97
N TYR A 21 -15.89 4.32 12.83
CA TYR A 21 -17.34 4.53 12.64
C TYR A 21 -18.14 4.68 13.95
N THR A 22 -17.50 4.65 15.11
CA THR A 22 -18.21 4.70 16.40
C THR A 22 -18.82 6.06 16.75
N ASN A 23 -18.52 7.12 15.99
CA ASN A 23 -18.86 8.52 16.31
C ASN A 23 -18.49 8.95 17.74
N ASN A 24 -17.55 8.22 18.37
CA ASN A 24 -17.08 8.50 19.71
C ASN A 24 -15.68 9.12 19.60
N PRO A 25 -15.51 10.40 19.98
CA PRO A 25 -14.24 11.10 19.79
C PRO A 25 -13.11 10.48 20.61
N THR A 26 -13.41 9.92 21.79
CA THR A 26 -12.38 9.26 22.61
C THR A 26 -11.86 8.00 21.94
N LEU A 27 -12.75 7.16 21.39
CA LEU A 27 -12.35 5.94 20.68
C LEU A 27 -11.55 6.28 19.41
N GLN A 28 -12.02 7.25 18.62
CA GLN A 28 -11.32 7.70 17.40
C GLN A 28 -9.96 8.35 17.70
N LEU A 29 -9.77 8.99 18.86
CA LEU A 29 -8.45 9.50 19.27
C LEU A 29 -7.52 8.37 19.72
N TRP A 30 -8.06 7.33 20.38
CA TRP A 30 -7.31 6.11 20.69
C TRP A 30 -6.97 5.28 19.45
N ASP A 31 -7.69 5.45 18.34
CA ASP A 31 -7.34 4.83 17.07
C ASP A 31 -6.03 5.36 16.50
N VAL A 32 -5.59 6.57 16.87
CA VAL A 32 -4.33 7.16 16.37
C VAL A 32 -3.10 6.31 16.79
N PRO A 33 -2.87 6.01 18.08
CA PRO A 33 -1.81 5.08 18.45
C PRO A 33 -2.07 3.66 17.95
N PHE A 34 -3.34 3.27 17.73
CA PHE A 34 -3.67 1.93 17.24
C PHE A 34 -3.25 1.72 15.78
N ILE A 35 -3.48 2.69 14.88
CA ILE A 35 -3.00 2.58 13.49
C ILE A 35 -1.48 2.59 13.41
N ILE A 36 -0.82 3.38 14.27
CA ILE A 36 0.65 3.36 14.38
C ILE A 36 1.14 1.97 14.79
N LEU A 37 0.48 1.34 15.78
CA LEU A 37 0.80 -0.03 16.19
C LEU A 37 0.64 -1.02 15.04
N ILE A 38 -0.48 -0.96 14.29
CA ILE A 38 -0.72 -1.85 13.13
C ILE A 38 0.38 -1.69 12.06
N ILE A 39 0.82 -0.46 11.79
CA ILE A 39 1.91 -0.17 10.84
C ILE A 39 3.26 -0.67 11.37
N LEU A 40 3.52 -0.55 12.67
CA LEU A 40 4.77 -1.03 13.27
C LEU A 40 4.86 -2.55 13.31
N LEU A 41 3.74 -3.25 13.54
CA LEU A 41 3.68 -4.71 13.54
C LEU A 41 4.19 -5.30 12.22
N ASP A 42 3.88 -4.69 11.07
CA ASP A 42 4.43 -5.04 9.76
C ASP A 42 5.97 -5.06 9.73
N THR A 43 6.56 -4.00 10.28
CA THR A 43 8.02 -3.85 10.30
C THR A 43 8.65 -4.88 11.23
N VAL A 44 8.03 -5.13 12.38
CA VAL A 44 8.50 -6.10 13.37
C VAL A 44 8.47 -7.52 12.80
N ASP A 45 7.40 -7.90 12.09
CA ASP A 45 7.28 -9.22 11.45
C ASP A 45 8.37 -9.47 10.43
N GLY A 46 8.62 -8.49 9.56
CA GLY A 46 9.68 -8.59 8.57
C GLY A 46 11.07 -8.68 9.19
N VAL A 47 11.30 -8.09 10.37
CA VAL A 47 12.58 -8.22 11.10
C VAL A 47 12.70 -9.60 11.75
N ILE A 48 11.65 -10.08 12.43
CA ILE A 48 11.64 -11.38 13.12
C ILE A 48 11.75 -12.54 12.12
N ALA A 49 11.06 -12.46 10.98
CA ALA A 49 11.12 -13.50 9.95
C ALA A 49 12.54 -13.64 9.37
N ARG A 50 13.24 -12.51 9.16
CA ARG A 50 14.62 -12.49 8.67
C ARG A 50 15.62 -12.98 9.72
N SER A 51 15.45 -12.61 10.98
CA SER A 51 16.37 -13.02 12.05
C SER A 51 16.25 -14.51 12.39
N ARG A 52 15.08 -15.12 12.15
CA ARG A 52 14.84 -16.55 12.40
C ARG A 52 15.04 -17.45 11.17
N GLY A 53 15.31 -16.88 10.00
CA GLY A 53 15.39 -17.65 8.75
C GLY A 53 14.06 -18.28 8.31
N GLU A 54 12.93 -17.88 8.91
CA GLU A 54 11.59 -18.43 8.65
C GLU A 54 10.91 -17.73 7.46
N VAL A 55 11.66 -17.44 6.39
CA VAL A 55 11.10 -16.80 5.19
C VAL A 55 10.36 -17.86 4.37
N SER A 56 9.03 -17.92 4.48
CA SER A 56 8.19 -18.82 3.69
C SER A 56 7.60 -18.11 2.47
N LEU A 57 7.46 -18.82 1.35
CA LEU A 57 6.83 -18.30 0.13
C LEU A 57 5.37 -17.89 0.38
N ILE A 58 4.63 -18.71 1.12
CA ILE A 58 3.23 -18.43 1.46
C ILE A 58 3.13 -17.19 2.35
N GLY A 59 4.03 -17.07 3.34
CA GLY A 59 4.08 -15.92 4.24
C GLY A 59 4.39 -14.62 3.50
N SER A 60 5.35 -14.63 2.56
CA SER A 60 5.70 -13.44 1.79
C SER A 60 4.58 -12.99 0.83
N VAL A 61 3.85 -13.93 0.23
CA VAL A 61 2.67 -13.61 -0.59
C VAL A 61 1.54 -13.04 0.27
N LEU A 62 1.27 -13.64 1.43
CA LEU A 62 0.25 -13.17 2.35
C LEU A 62 0.58 -11.78 2.91
N ASP A 63 1.85 -11.52 3.22
CA ASP A 63 2.33 -10.22 3.67
C ASP A 63 2.05 -9.13 2.62
N ILE A 64 2.47 -9.35 1.38
CA ILE A 64 2.20 -8.43 0.26
C ILE A 64 0.69 -8.20 0.07
N ALA A 65 -0.12 -9.26 0.12
CA ALA A 65 -1.57 -9.16 -0.03
C ALA A 65 -2.22 -8.37 1.11
N THR A 66 -1.77 -8.60 2.35
CA THR A 66 -2.27 -7.92 3.55
C THR A 66 -1.93 -6.44 3.51
N ASP A 67 -0.69 -6.11 3.15
CA ASP A 67 -0.20 -4.75 3.07
C ASP A 67 -0.95 -3.94 2.00
N ARG A 68 -1.22 -4.58 0.85
CA ARG A 68 -2.03 -4.01 -0.23
C ARG A 68 -3.49 -3.82 0.18
N THR A 69 -4.05 -4.79 0.89
CA THR A 69 -5.45 -4.72 1.34
C THR A 69 -5.63 -3.61 2.35
N LEU A 70 -4.73 -3.50 3.33
CA LEU A 70 -4.71 -2.40 4.31
C LEU A 70 -4.65 -1.05 3.60
N GLU A 71 -3.74 -0.88 2.64
CA GLU A 71 -3.63 0.37 1.89
C GLU A 71 -4.95 0.75 1.21
N ILE A 72 -5.55 -0.17 0.47
CA ILE A 72 -6.79 0.08 -0.28
C ILE A 72 -7.95 0.37 0.67
N VAL A 73 -8.14 -0.45 1.69
CA VAL A 73 -9.23 -0.29 2.67
C VAL A 73 -9.16 1.07 3.34
N LEU A 74 -7.98 1.49 3.81
CA LEU A 74 -7.83 2.77 4.49
C LEU A 74 -8.12 3.96 3.57
N TRP A 75 -7.59 3.98 2.35
CA TRP A 75 -7.90 5.08 1.42
C TRP A 75 -9.39 5.14 1.08
N VAL A 76 -10.05 3.99 0.88
CA VAL A 76 -11.49 3.95 0.61
C VAL A 76 -12.29 4.43 1.82
N VAL A 77 -11.96 3.96 3.02
CA VAL A 77 -12.65 4.35 4.26
C VAL A 77 -12.49 5.85 4.53
N PHE A 78 -11.29 6.41 4.40
CA PHE A 78 -11.09 7.85 4.60
C PHE A 78 -11.81 8.70 3.54
N ALA A 79 -11.91 8.22 2.30
CA ALA A 79 -12.71 8.88 1.27
C ALA A 79 -14.21 8.83 1.58
N HIS A 80 -14.70 7.68 2.06
CA HIS A 80 -16.10 7.52 2.46
C HIS A 80 -16.45 8.41 3.66
N LEU A 81 -15.55 8.54 4.64
CA LEU A 81 -15.70 9.45 5.77
C LEU A 81 -15.56 10.94 5.40
N GLY A 82 -15.30 11.26 4.12
CA GLY A 82 -15.21 12.63 3.62
C GLY A 82 -13.90 13.35 3.95
N LEU A 83 -12.89 12.65 4.47
CA LEU A 83 -11.61 13.27 4.86
C LEU A 83 -10.68 13.50 3.66
N ILE A 84 -10.86 12.76 2.58
CA ILE A 84 -10.07 12.88 1.34
C ILE A 84 -10.99 12.74 0.12
N PRO A 85 -10.60 13.27 -1.05
CA PRO A 85 -11.39 13.09 -2.27
C PRO A 85 -11.32 11.65 -2.77
N ILE A 86 -12.43 11.15 -3.33
CA ILE A 86 -12.55 9.80 -3.90
C ILE A 86 -11.51 9.51 -5.01
N VAL A 87 -10.97 10.55 -5.64
CA VAL A 87 -9.89 10.44 -6.63
C VAL A 87 -8.67 9.72 -6.05
N ILE A 88 -8.38 9.86 -4.75
CA ILE A 88 -7.24 9.23 -4.09
C ILE A 88 -7.29 7.69 -4.14
N PRO A 89 -8.30 7.00 -3.55
CA PRO A 89 -8.38 5.55 -3.64
C PRO A 89 -8.51 5.04 -5.07
N LEU A 90 -9.19 5.76 -5.96
CA LEU A 90 -9.29 5.38 -7.37
C LEU A 90 -7.93 5.33 -8.06
N ILE A 91 -7.07 6.33 -7.82
CA ILE A 91 -5.68 6.32 -8.32
C ILE A 91 -4.91 5.13 -7.77
N VAL A 92 -5.00 4.86 -6.46
CA VAL A 92 -4.27 3.77 -5.80
C VAL A 92 -4.66 2.40 -6.37
N ILE A 93 -5.95 2.17 -6.55
CA ILE A 93 -6.49 0.93 -7.12
C ILE A 93 -6.06 0.81 -8.58
N ALA A 94 -6.41 1.78 -9.43
CA ALA A 94 -6.16 1.72 -10.87
C ALA A 94 -4.67 1.57 -11.19
N ARG A 95 -3.80 2.35 -10.52
CA ARG A 95 -2.35 2.26 -10.69
C ARG A 95 -1.85 0.86 -10.35
N GLY A 96 -2.24 0.31 -9.20
CA GLY A 96 -1.61 -0.92 -8.74
C GLY A 96 -2.17 -2.15 -9.44
N THR A 97 -3.47 -2.21 -9.75
CA THR A 97 -4.02 -3.30 -10.57
C THR A 97 -3.38 -3.33 -11.96
N THR A 98 -3.17 -2.16 -12.57
CA THR A 98 -2.51 -2.07 -13.89
C THR A 98 -1.05 -2.51 -13.82
N VAL A 99 -0.29 -2.04 -12.82
CA VAL A 99 1.11 -2.43 -12.61
C VAL A 99 1.25 -3.93 -12.33
N ASP A 100 0.36 -4.50 -11.52
CA ASP A 100 0.38 -5.92 -11.17
C ASP A 100 0.02 -6.79 -12.39
N ALA A 101 -0.94 -6.37 -13.21
CA ALA A 101 -1.29 -7.05 -14.45
C ALA A 101 -0.13 -7.09 -15.46
N ILE A 102 0.56 -5.96 -15.67
CA ILE A 102 1.74 -5.88 -16.55
C ILE A 102 2.84 -6.83 -16.07
N ARG A 103 3.14 -6.80 -14.77
CA ARG A 103 4.15 -7.70 -14.17
C ARG A 103 3.79 -9.17 -14.34
N ALA A 104 2.50 -9.52 -14.18
CA ALA A 104 2.03 -10.88 -14.33
C ALA A 104 2.20 -11.40 -15.78
N VAL A 105 1.90 -10.56 -16.79
CA VAL A 105 2.09 -10.90 -18.21
C VAL A 105 3.57 -11.14 -18.53
N GLY A 106 4.44 -10.26 -18.05
CA GLY A 106 5.86 -10.41 -18.32
C GLY A 106 6.49 -11.65 -17.67
N MET A 107 6.07 -12.03 -16.45
CA MET A 107 6.55 -13.27 -15.83
C MET A 107 6.18 -14.53 -16.62
N ARG A 108 5.02 -14.53 -17.31
CA ARG A 108 4.62 -15.63 -18.20
C ARG A 108 5.45 -15.73 -19.48
N SER A 109 6.17 -14.66 -19.83
CA SER A 109 7.01 -14.60 -21.04
C SER A 109 8.45 -15.09 -20.81
N GLY A 110 8.75 -15.68 -19.63
CA GLY A 110 10.08 -16.17 -19.28
C GLY A 110 11.09 -15.08 -18.87
N VAL A 111 10.67 -13.82 -18.81
CA VAL A 111 11.51 -12.70 -18.36
C VAL A 111 11.18 -12.39 -16.90
N ALA A 112 12.17 -12.43 -16.00
CA ALA A 112 11.98 -12.08 -14.60
C ALA A 112 11.36 -10.68 -14.46
N ALA A 113 10.44 -10.48 -13.49
CA ALA A 113 9.71 -9.21 -13.31
C ALA A 113 10.61 -7.96 -13.12
N PHE A 114 11.87 -8.17 -12.72
CA PHE A 114 12.88 -7.12 -12.58
C PHE A 114 13.72 -6.89 -13.84
N ASP A 115 13.83 -7.87 -14.75
CA ASP A 115 14.57 -7.76 -16.02
C ASP A 115 13.76 -7.16 -17.16
N GLN A 116 12.45 -6.97 -16.95
CA GLN A 116 11.57 -6.21 -17.85
C GLN A 116 11.79 -4.69 -17.73
N VAL A 117 12.44 -4.24 -16.65
CA VAL A 117 12.67 -2.83 -16.35
C VAL A 117 14.05 -2.42 -16.85
N GLN A 118 14.14 -2.02 -18.12
CA GLN A 118 15.43 -1.76 -18.78
C GLN A 118 15.97 -0.34 -18.54
N ALA A 119 15.14 0.66 -18.25
CA ALA A 119 15.63 2.02 -18.10
C ALA A 119 16.22 2.30 -16.69
N PRO A 120 17.38 2.98 -16.59
CA PRO A 120 18.09 3.20 -15.32
C PRO A 120 17.31 4.06 -14.31
N ILE A 121 16.50 5.01 -14.80
CA ILE A 121 15.60 5.84 -13.98
C ILE A 121 14.43 5.00 -13.44
N SER A 122 13.90 4.09 -14.26
CA SER A 122 12.88 3.12 -13.86
C SER A 122 13.39 2.15 -12.79
N ARG A 123 14.61 1.65 -12.95
CA ARG A 123 15.26 0.77 -11.98
C ARG A 123 15.58 1.50 -10.68
N PHE A 124 15.98 2.77 -10.72
CA PHE A 124 16.21 3.59 -9.52
C PHE A 124 14.89 3.86 -8.76
N LEU A 125 13.82 4.28 -9.45
CA LEU A 125 12.52 4.53 -8.82
C LEU A 125 11.86 3.27 -8.24
N VAL A 126 12.05 2.12 -8.88
CA VAL A 126 11.42 0.85 -8.48
C VAL A 126 12.26 0.08 -7.45
N SER A 127 13.60 0.11 -7.54
CA SER A 127 14.49 -0.70 -6.68
C SER A 127 15.11 0.04 -5.50
N SER A 128 15.07 1.38 -5.46
CA SER A 128 15.62 2.14 -4.33
C SER A 128 14.89 1.84 -3.03
N LYS A 129 15.61 1.26 -2.06
CA LYS A 129 15.14 1.00 -0.69
C LYS A 129 14.62 2.29 -0.03
N TYR A 130 15.21 3.44 -0.35
CA TYR A 130 14.79 4.75 0.14
C TYR A 130 13.40 5.16 -0.35
N MET A 131 13.07 4.90 -1.63
CA MET A 131 11.74 5.21 -2.18
C MET A 131 10.65 4.31 -1.60
N ARG A 132 10.98 3.04 -1.32
CA ARG A 132 10.05 2.07 -0.69
C ARG A 132 9.76 2.47 0.75
N SER A 133 10.79 2.72 1.55
CA SER A 133 10.66 3.14 2.95
C SER A 133 10.03 4.54 3.07
N GLY A 134 10.41 5.48 2.19
CA GLY A 134 9.87 6.84 2.20
C GLY A 134 8.37 6.89 1.89
N TYR A 135 7.91 6.13 0.89
CA TYR A 135 6.48 6.00 0.62
C TYR A 135 5.73 5.33 1.79
N GLY A 136 6.32 4.30 2.41
CA GLY A 136 5.77 3.64 3.59
C GLY A 136 5.60 4.59 4.79
N PHE A 137 6.58 5.47 4.99
CA PHE A 137 6.55 6.48 6.03
C PHE A 137 5.52 7.58 5.73
N ALA A 138 5.49 8.09 4.49
CA ALA A 138 4.53 9.10 4.06
C ALA A 138 3.07 8.61 4.20
N LYS A 139 2.77 7.37 3.77
CA LYS A 139 1.44 6.78 3.96
C LYS A 139 1.10 6.62 5.44
N GLY A 140 2.06 6.19 6.26
CA GLY A 140 1.84 6.00 7.70
C GLY A 140 1.52 7.29 8.43
N ILE A 141 2.21 8.38 8.09
CA ILE A 141 1.90 9.72 8.60
C ILE A 141 0.52 10.15 8.10
N ALA A 142 0.22 9.99 6.80
CA ALA A 142 -1.08 10.37 6.24
C ALA A 142 -2.23 9.66 6.96
N PHE A 143 -2.14 8.33 7.15
CA PHE A 143 -3.17 7.56 7.85
C PHE A 143 -3.32 7.99 9.32
N SER A 144 -2.21 8.21 10.03
CA SER A 144 -2.25 8.66 11.42
C SER A 144 -2.86 10.05 11.55
N MET A 145 -2.53 10.96 10.64
CA MET A 145 -3.09 12.33 10.60
C MET A 145 -4.56 12.34 10.21
N LEU A 146 -4.99 11.51 9.26
CA LEU A 146 -6.42 11.38 8.88
C LEU A 146 -7.26 10.78 10.02
N THR A 147 -6.69 9.84 10.77
CA THR A 147 -7.31 9.29 11.98
C THR A 147 -7.50 10.37 13.04
N LEU A 148 -6.45 11.16 13.29
CA LEU A 148 -6.47 12.26 14.24
C LEU A 148 -7.47 13.34 13.81
N ASP A 149 -7.50 13.67 12.52
CA ASP A 149 -8.45 14.60 11.93
C ASP A 149 -9.90 14.20 12.21
N LEU A 150 -10.25 12.93 11.99
CA LEU A 150 -11.58 12.40 12.31
C LEU A 150 -11.91 12.55 13.80
N GLY A 151 -11.00 12.16 14.68
CA GLY A 151 -11.22 12.25 16.13
C GLY A 151 -11.40 13.70 16.60
N LEU A 152 -10.66 14.64 16.02
CA LEU A 152 -10.79 16.08 16.30
C LEU A 152 -12.07 16.68 15.72
N LEU A 153 -12.49 16.21 14.54
CA LEU A 153 -13.73 16.61 13.89
C LEU A 153 -14.94 16.23 14.75
N THR A 154 -15.02 14.96 15.17
CA THR A 154 -16.09 14.47 16.05
C THR A 154 -16.09 15.16 17.41
N LYS A 155 -14.91 15.54 17.92
CA LYS A 155 -14.79 16.30 19.17
C LYS A 155 -15.21 17.77 19.03
N GLY A 156 -15.23 18.32 17.82
CA GLY A 156 -15.52 19.74 17.57
C GLY A 156 -14.36 20.67 17.95
N CYS A 157 -13.10 20.22 17.81
CA CYS A 157 -11.94 21.04 18.16
C CYS A 157 -11.63 22.10 17.08
N THR A 158 -11.26 23.31 17.52
CA THR A 158 -10.94 24.44 16.62
C THR A 158 -9.69 24.25 15.76
N TRP A 159 -8.76 23.39 16.18
CA TRP A 159 -7.51 23.10 15.44
C TRP A 159 -7.68 22.01 14.38
N GLN A 160 -8.87 21.40 14.27
CA GLN A 160 -9.14 20.36 13.28
C GLN A 160 -8.81 20.79 11.83
N PRO A 161 -9.18 22.01 11.35
CA PRO A 161 -8.88 22.40 9.97
C PRO A 161 -7.38 22.45 9.66
N THR A 162 -6.56 22.84 10.64
CA THR A 162 -5.10 22.86 10.49
C THR A 162 -4.55 21.45 10.38
N VAL A 163 -5.05 20.51 11.20
CA VAL A 163 -4.67 19.10 11.14
C VAL A 163 -5.11 18.48 9.82
N HIS A 164 -6.33 18.76 9.37
CA HIS A 164 -6.85 18.32 8.08
C HIS A 164 -5.97 18.79 6.91
N PHE A 165 -5.59 20.07 6.89
CA PHE A 165 -4.72 20.61 5.86
C PHE A 165 -3.36 19.90 5.80
N ILE A 166 -2.75 19.64 6.97
CA ILE A 166 -1.49 18.89 7.06
C ILE A 166 -1.69 17.44 6.60
N ALA A 167 -2.80 16.79 6.98
CA ALA A 167 -3.14 15.44 6.57
C ALA A 167 -3.28 15.32 5.05
N LEU A 168 -3.90 16.32 4.40
CA LEU A 168 -4.01 16.39 2.94
C LEU A 168 -2.64 16.55 2.25
N ILE A 169 -1.73 17.36 2.80
CA ILE A 169 -0.37 17.49 2.27
C ILE A 169 0.32 16.12 2.26
N PHE A 170 0.32 15.40 3.39
CA PHE A 170 0.94 14.07 3.46
C PHE A 170 0.24 13.04 2.57
N THR A 171 -1.08 13.13 2.43
CA THR A 171 -1.85 12.30 1.51
C THR A 171 -1.40 12.52 0.06
N TRP A 172 -1.32 13.78 -0.39
CA TRP A 172 -0.87 14.08 -1.75
C TRP A 172 0.59 13.74 -1.99
N ILE A 173 1.46 13.87 -0.99
CA ILE A 173 2.85 13.39 -1.05
C ILE A 173 2.86 11.87 -1.26
N ALA A 174 2.13 11.12 -0.43
CA ALA A 174 2.07 9.66 -0.54
C ALA A 174 1.55 9.21 -1.91
N ILE A 175 0.55 9.89 -2.44
CA ILE A 175 -0.05 9.59 -3.76
C ILE A 175 0.86 9.99 -4.91
N SER A 176 1.57 11.11 -4.80
CA SER A 176 2.57 11.51 -5.79
C SER A 176 3.70 10.48 -5.86
N MET A 177 4.19 10.02 -4.71
CA MET A 177 5.18 8.94 -4.64
C MET A 177 4.62 7.61 -5.18
N ASN A 178 3.33 7.33 -4.92
CA ASN A 178 2.64 6.16 -5.45
C ASN A 178 2.63 6.20 -7.00
N ILE A 179 2.22 7.31 -7.61
CA ILE A 179 2.20 7.47 -9.06
C ILE A 179 3.63 7.38 -9.62
N ALA A 180 4.58 8.12 -9.05
CA ALA A 180 5.97 8.14 -9.49
C ALA A 180 6.56 6.72 -9.55
N ARG A 181 6.29 5.88 -8.55
CA ARG A 181 6.77 4.48 -8.52
C ARG A 181 6.04 3.54 -9.48
N GLY A 182 4.82 3.87 -9.92
CA GLY A 182 4.05 3.07 -10.86
C GLY A 182 4.33 3.39 -12.32
N LEU A 183 4.59 4.65 -12.62
CA LEU A 183 4.77 5.17 -13.97
C LEU A 183 5.85 4.42 -14.79
N PRO A 184 7.04 4.11 -14.24
CA PRO A 184 8.06 3.37 -15.00
C PRO A 184 7.59 2.02 -15.53
N VAL A 185 6.86 1.27 -14.70
CA VAL A 185 6.35 -0.06 -15.07
C VAL A 185 5.30 0.04 -16.16
N LEU A 186 4.48 1.10 -16.15
CA LEU A 186 3.49 1.33 -17.20
C LEU A 186 4.15 1.64 -18.55
N ILE A 187 5.21 2.48 -18.55
CA ILE A 187 5.94 2.88 -19.76
C ILE A 187 6.63 1.66 -20.40
N GLU A 188 7.32 0.86 -19.60
CA GLU A 188 8.03 -0.32 -20.10
C GLU A 188 7.06 -1.46 -20.44
N GLY A 189 5.98 -1.63 -19.67
CA GLY A 189 4.91 -2.55 -20.01
C GLY A 189 4.22 -2.24 -21.33
N TYR A 190 4.06 -0.96 -21.67
CA TYR A 190 3.52 -0.55 -22.97
C TYR A 190 4.39 -1.03 -24.15
N SER A 191 5.72 -1.10 -23.96
CA SER A 191 6.62 -1.65 -24.99
C SER A 191 6.42 -3.15 -25.23
N LEU A 192 6.09 -3.90 -24.18
CA LEU A 192 5.74 -5.33 -24.25
C LEU A 192 4.40 -5.56 -24.97
N PHE A 193 3.41 -4.67 -24.77
CA PHE A 193 2.15 -4.73 -25.53
C PHE A 193 2.33 -4.44 -27.02
N LYS A 194 3.25 -3.54 -27.37
CA LYS A 194 3.55 -3.21 -28.76
C LYS A 194 4.24 -4.36 -29.50
N ASN A 195 5.08 -5.12 -28.80
CA ASN A 195 5.80 -6.28 -29.34
C ASN A 195 5.55 -7.51 -28.44
N PRO A 196 4.38 -8.16 -28.56
CA PRO A 196 4.05 -9.29 -27.71
C PRO A 196 5.06 -10.43 -27.96
N PRO A 197 5.65 -11.02 -26.91
CA PRO A 197 6.51 -12.18 -27.07
C PRO A 197 5.69 -13.35 -27.65
N PRO A 198 6.30 -14.20 -28.49
CA PRO A 198 5.60 -15.34 -29.06
C PRO A 198 5.08 -16.25 -27.95
N ILE A 199 3.82 -16.69 -28.06
CA ILE A 199 3.23 -17.66 -27.13
C ILE A 199 4.00 -18.97 -27.32
N THR A 200 4.88 -19.31 -26.38
CA THR A 200 5.43 -20.67 -26.28
C THR A 200 4.26 -21.59 -25.93
N LYS A 201 3.67 -22.22 -26.95
CA LYS A 201 2.82 -23.40 -26.73
C LYS A 201 3.70 -24.40 -26.00
N ASN A 202 3.35 -24.75 -24.77
CA ASN A 202 3.88 -25.94 -24.13
C ASN A 202 3.47 -27.12 -25.00
N VAL A 203 4.39 -27.56 -25.86
CA VAL A 203 4.40 -28.89 -26.43
C VAL A 203 4.61 -29.81 -25.24
N ASN A 204 3.54 -30.44 -24.75
CA ASN A 204 3.51 -31.66 -23.94
C ASN A 204 2.04 -31.98 -23.60
N GLU A 205 1.25 -32.26 -24.64
CA GLU A 205 0.06 -33.11 -24.55
C GLU A 205 0.26 -34.22 -25.61
N GLU A 206 1.03 -35.24 -25.24
CA GLU A 206 1.00 -36.59 -25.82
C GLU A 206 0.93 -37.59 -24.67
#